data_AF-A0A9E2PST2-F1
#
_entry.id   AF-A0A9E2PST2-F1
#
_cell.length_a   1.000
_cell.length_b   1.000
_cell.length_c   1.000
_cell.angle_alpha   90.00
_cell.angle_beta   90.00
_cell.angle_gamma   90.00
#
_symmetry.space_group_name_H-M   'P 1'
#
loop_
_entity.id
_entity.type
_entity.pdbx_description
1 polymer ?
#
loop_
_entity_poly.entity_id
_entity_poly.type
_entity_poly.pdbx_seq_one_letter_code
_entity_poly.pdbx_strand_id
1 'polypeptide(L)' 'MDIPLARMVNGKKFMWDGVVYDSDESAQQVMEGYVKDGFEAGKFVEDGQFLVYSRRVATVAPTEG' A
#
# COMPACT_ATOMS: atom_id res chain seq x y z
N MET A 1 -13.22 -10.48 -10.94
CA MET A 1 -12.04 -10.65 -10.09
C MET A 1 -12.42 -10.18 -8.70
N ASP A 2 -12.29 -11.01 -7.68
CA ASP A 2 -12.61 -10.63 -6.29
C ASP A 2 -11.33 -10.10 -5.64
N ILE A 3 -11.09 -8.80 -5.79
CA ILE A 3 -9.91 -8.15 -5.19
C ILE A 3 -10.28 -7.78 -3.75
N PRO A 4 -9.56 -8.28 -2.73
CA PRO A 4 -9.88 -7.96 -1.36
C PRO A 4 -9.63 -6.47 -1.09
N LEU A 5 -10.64 -5.77 -0.60
CA LEU A 5 -10.55 -4.34 -0.26
C LEU A 5 -9.49 -4.03 0.80
N ALA A 6 -9.15 -5.02 1.64
CA ALA A 6 -8.10 -4.89 2.63
C ALA A 6 -7.31 -6.19 2.75
N ARG A 7 -6.00 -6.05 2.97
CA ARG A 7 -5.07 -7.17 3.17
C ARG A 7 -4.39 -7.06 4.53
N MET A 8 -4.28 -8.17 5.24
CA MET A 8 -3.46 -8.25 6.44
C MET A 8 -2.03 -8.66 6.08
N VAL A 9 -1.08 -7.82 6.44
CA VAL A 9 0.35 -8.02 6.17
C VAL A 9 1.09 -7.81 7.47
N ASN A 10 1.78 -8.84 7.98
CA ASN A 10 2.46 -8.79 9.29
C ASN A 10 1.54 -8.31 10.44
N GLY A 11 0.28 -8.76 10.44
CA GLY A 11 -0.71 -8.33 11.45
C GLY A 11 -1.23 -6.89 11.30
N LYS A 12 -0.77 -6.16 10.28
CA LYS A 12 -1.24 -4.79 9.96
C LYS A 12 -2.25 -4.86 8.83
N LYS A 13 -3.34 -4.10 8.94
CA LYS A 13 -4.34 -3.97 7.87
C LYS A 13 -3.92 -2.89 6.88
N PHE A 14 -3.80 -3.25 5.61
CA PHE A 14 -3.61 -2.34 4.49
C PHE A 14 -4.90 -2.28 3.67
N MET A 15 -5.25 -1.09 3.20
CA MET A 15 -6.42 -0.83 2.36
C MET A 15 -5.97 -0.75 0.90
N TRP A 16 -6.73 -1.37 0.01
CA TRP A 16 -6.50 -1.22 -1.41
C TRP A 16 -6.85 0.20 -1.85
N ASP A 17 -6.06 0.77 -2.76
CA ASP A 17 -6.30 2.08 -3.34
C ASP A 17 -7.54 2.14 -4.25
N GLY A 18 -8.07 0.97 -4.65
CA GLY A 18 -9.15 0.86 -5.63
C GLY A 18 -8.67 0.95 -7.08
N VAL A 19 -7.37 1.13 -7.29
CA VAL A 19 -6.73 1.20 -8.60
C VAL A 19 -5.97 -0.09 -8.89
N VAL A 20 -6.17 -0.59 -10.10
CA VAL A 20 -5.41 -1.71 -10.67
C VAL A 20 -4.43 -1.15 -11.69
N TYR A 21 -3.16 -1.50 -11.55
CA TYR A 21 -2.10 -1.06 -12.44
C TYR A 21 -1.69 -2.21 -13.37
N ASP A 22 -1.46 -1.87 -14.63
CA ASP A 22 -1.09 -2.82 -15.68
C ASP A 22 0.42 -3.13 -15.68
N SER A 23 1.20 -2.36 -14.91
CA SER A 23 2.66 -2.42 -14.89
C SER A 23 3.23 -2.19 -13.50
N ASP A 24 4.34 -2.88 -13.23
CA ASP A 24 5.06 -2.82 -11.97
C ASP A 24 5.54 -1.39 -11.64
N GLU A 25 6.04 -0.68 -12.66
CA GLU A 25 6.55 0.68 -12.54
C GLU A 25 5.47 1.66 -12.06
N SER A 26 4.27 1.57 -12.63
CA SER A 26 3.12 2.41 -12.24
C SER A 26 2.72 2.18 -10.78
N ALA A 27 2.63 0.91 -10.37
CA ALA A 27 2.32 0.54 -9.00
C ALA A 27 3.43 0.96 -8.03
N GLN A 28 4.69 0.85 -8.44
CA GLN A 28 5.85 1.24 -7.65
C GLN A 28 5.88 2.75 -7.41
N GLN A 29 5.64 3.55 -8.45
CA GLN A 29 5.63 5.01 -8.34
C GLN A 29 4.55 5.50 -7.35
N VAL A 30 3.37 4.86 -7.36
CA VAL A 30 2.28 5.17 -6.41
C VAL A 30 2.65 4.72 -4.99
N MET A 31 3.20 3.52 -4.84
CA MET A 31 3.70 3.03 -3.56
C MET A 31 4.74 3.99 -2.95
N GLU A 32 5.69 4.49 -3.74
CA GLU A 32 6.68 5.47 -3.30
C GLU A 32 6.07 6.81 -2.89
N GLY A 33 5.03 7.26 -3.60
CA GLY A 33 4.25 8.43 -3.22
C GLY A 33 3.63 8.29 -1.83
N TYR A 34 2.98 7.15 -1.57
CA TYR A 34 2.43 6.84 -0.25
C TYR A 34 3.49 6.81 0.85
N VAL A 35 4.65 6.21 0.57
CA VAL A 35 5.77 6.18 1.54
C VAL A 35 6.28 7.58 1.87
N LYS A 36 6.36 8.47 0.88
CA LYS A 36 6.75 9.88 1.10
C LYS A 36 5.74 10.66 1.93
N ASP A 37 4.46 10.33 1.80
CA ASP A 37 3.37 10.91 2.60
C ASP A 37 3.27 10.33 4.03
N GLY A 38 4.18 9.41 4.40
CA GLY A 38 4.20 8.77 5.73
C GLY A 38 3.26 7.57 5.86
N PHE A 39 2.83 6.98 4.74
CA PHE A 39 2.05 5.75 4.70
C PHE A 39 2.99 4.55 4.48
N GLU A 40 2.65 3.41 5.06
CA GLU A 40 3.26 2.14 4.64
C GLU A 40 2.43 1.65 3.45
N ALA A 41 3.07 1.47 2.30
CA ALA A 41 2.44 0.89 1.11
C ALA A 41 3.15 -0.40 0.68
N GLY A 42 2.41 -1.27 0.01
CA GLY A 42 2.93 -2.53 -0.53
C GLY A 42 2.24 -2.85 -1.86
N LYS A 43 3.03 -3.31 -2.84
CA LYS A 43 2.53 -3.82 -4.11
C LYS A 43 2.21 -5.31 -4.00
N PHE A 44 1.12 -5.74 -4.60
CA PHE A 44 0.70 -7.13 -4.68
C PHE A 44 0.32 -7.45 -6.12
N VAL A 45 0.65 -8.65 -6.59
CA VAL A 45 0.32 -9.10 -7.94
C VAL A 45 -0.77 -10.15 -7.84
N GLU A 46 -1.90 -9.91 -8.48
CA GLU A 46 -3.03 -10.85 -8.54
C GLU A 46 -3.44 -10.97 -10.01
N ASP A 47 -3.46 -12.19 -10.54
CA ASP A 47 -3.82 -12.47 -11.95
C ASP A 47 -3.01 -11.68 -13.00
N GLY A 48 -1.75 -11.34 -12.68
CA GLY A 48 -0.89 -10.52 -13.54
C GLY A 48 -1.17 -9.01 -13.48
N GLN A 49 -2.11 -8.59 -12.62
CA GLN A 49 -2.40 -7.19 -12.35
C GLN A 49 -1.71 -6.72 -11.07
N PHE A 50 -1.24 -5.48 -11.06
CA PHE A 50 -0.54 -4.90 -9.92
C PHE A 50 -1.50 -4.07 -9.07
N LEU A 51 -1.54 -4.35 -7.79
CA LEU A 51 -2.42 -3.72 -6.82
C LEU A 51 -1.59 -3.03 -5.75
N VAL A 52 -1.92 -1.78 -5.43
CA VAL A 52 -1.24 -1.03 -4.37
C VAL A 52 -2.14 -0.97 -3.15
N TYR A 53 -1.62 -1.46 -2.03
CA TYR A 53 -2.28 -1.39 -0.74
C TYR A 53 -1.50 -0.43 0.15
N SER A 54 -2.18 0.53 0.76
CA SER A 54 -1.58 1.52 1.65
C SER A 54 -2.20 1.48 3.05
N ARG A 55 -1.45 1.91 4.05
CA ARG A 55 -1.94 2.16 5.40
C ARG A 55 -1.26 3.37 6.00
N ARG A 56 -2.03 4.18 6.71
CA ARG A 56 -1.47 5.29 7.46
C ARG A 56 -0.66 4.73 8.63
N VAL A 57 0.63 5.05 8.67
CA VAL A 57 1.40 4.87 9.89
C VAL A 57 1.17 6.14 10.68
N ALA A 58 0.49 6.04 11.82
CA ALA A 58 0.61 7.10 12.80
C ALA A 58 2.09 7.08 13.20
N THR A 59 2.87 8.00 12.64
CA THR A 59 4.19 8.27 13.14
C THR A 59 3.98 8.60 14.60
N VAL A 60 4.37 7.68 15.48
CA VAL A 60 4.66 8.04 16.85
C VAL A 60 5.66 9.16 16.71
N ALA A 61 5.25 10.39 17.02
CA ALA A 61 6.18 11.49 17.13
C ALA A 61 7.34 10.97 18.00
N PRO A 62 8.62 11.24 17.67
CA PRO A 62 9.67 11.00 18.64
C PRO A 62 9.21 11.73 19.89
N THR A 63 8.92 10.96 20.94
CA THR A 63 8.72 11.52 22.27
C THR A 63 10.12 11.94 22.66
N GLU A 64 10.49 13.17 22.28
CA GLU A 64 11.63 13.88 22.83
C GLU A 64 11.36 13.96 24.34
N GLY A 65 12.15 13.19 25.10
CA GLY A 65 12.14 13.19 26.56
C GLY A 65 12.83 14.40 27.15
#